data_AF-A0A2V7IQZ3-F1
#
_entry.id   AF-A0A2V7IQZ3-F1
#
_cell.length_a   1.000
_cell.length_b   1.000
_cell.length_c   1.000
_cell.angle_alpha   90.00
_cell.angle_beta   90.00
_cell.angle_gamma   90.00
#
_symmetry.space_group_name_H-M   'P 1'
#
loop_
_entity.id
_entity.type
_entity.pdbx_description
1 polymer ?
#
loop_
_entity_poly.entity_id
_entity_poly.type
_entity_poly.pdbx_seq_one_letter_code
_entity_poly.pdbx_strand_id
1 'polypeptide(L)' 'MKDLWKVLWSDESGQGMVEYALIIALVAIGLIAVLVFMRNRTGDVYQAVADSLKAAPTSPYVPK' A
#
# COMPACT_ATOMS: atom_id res chain seq x y z
N MET A 1 -28.89 -38.89 -17.87
CA MET A 1 -28.11 -38.07 -18.85
C MET A 1 -28.51 -36.59 -18.86
N LYS A 2 -29.80 -36.25 -18.66
CA LYS A 2 -30.25 -34.84 -18.63
C LYS A 2 -29.77 -34.09 -17.37
N ASP A 3 -29.61 -34.80 -16.25
CA ASP A 3 -29.19 -34.20 -14.98
C ASP A 3 -27.69 -33.87 -14.95
N LEU A 4 -26.87 -34.62 -15.70
CA LEU A 4 -25.43 -34.35 -15.84
C LEU A 4 -25.16 -33.03 -16.60
N TRP A 5 -25.96 -32.75 -17.63
CA TRP A 5 -25.90 -31.48 -18.35
C TRP A 5 -26.34 -30.30 -17.49
N LYS A 6 -27.29 -30.52 -16.58
CA LYS A 6 -27.79 -29.49 -15.66
C LYS A 6 -26.78 -29.14 -14.56
N VAL A 7 -26.03 -30.13 -14.07
CA VAL A 7 -24.95 -29.92 -13.10
C VAL A 7 -23.78 -29.16 -13.73
N LEU A 8 -23.36 -29.52 -14.95
CA LEU A 8 -22.29 -28.79 -15.66
C LEU A 8 -22.66 -27.35 -16.02
N TRP A 9 -23.95 -27.05 -16.25
CA TRP A 9 -24.43 -25.69 -16.52
C TRP A 9 -24.73 -24.88 -15.25
N SER A 10 -24.72 -25.50 -14.08
CA SER A 10 -25.08 -24.87 -12.80
C SER A 10 -23.88 -24.62 -11.89
N ASP A 11 -22.66 -24.89 -12.35
CA ASP A 11 -21.42 -24.88 -11.55
C ASP A 11 -20.62 -23.57 -11.67
N GLU A 12 -21.29 -22.44 -11.87
CA GLU A 12 -20.69 -21.08 -11.88
C GLU A 12 -20.44 -20.51 -10.48
N SER A 13 -20.83 -21.25 -9.43
CA SER A 13 -20.74 -20.81 -8.03
C SER A 13 -19.31 -20.60 -7.51
N GLY A 14 -18.29 -21.11 -8.21
CA GLY A 14 -16.86 -20.93 -7.90
C GLY A 14 -16.09 -20.00 -8.85
N GLN A 15 -16.64 -19.67 -10.03
CA GLN A 15 -15.95 -18.89 -11.06
C GLN A 15 -15.81 -17.41 -10.66
N GLY A 16 -16.76 -16.89 -9.89
CA GLY A 16 -16.69 -15.53 -9.33
C GLY A 16 -15.62 -15.34 -8.24
N MET A 17 -15.27 -16.38 -7.46
CA MET A 17 -14.31 -16.23 -6.35
C MET A 17 -12.90 -15.90 -6.83
N VAL A 18 -12.49 -16.49 -7.96
CA VAL A 18 -11.19 -16.20 -8.58
C VAL A 18 -11.16 -14.76 -9.13
N GLU A 19 -12.25 -14.31 -9.73
CA GLU A 19 -12.36 -12.94 -10.24
C GLU A 19 -12.30 -11.90 -9.11
N TYR A 20 -12.99 -12.14 -7.99
CA TYR A 20 -12.87 -11.29 -6.80
C TYR A 20 -11.45 -11.29 -6.23
N ALA A 21 -10.78 -12.44 -6.18
CA ALA A 21 -9.39 -12.53 -5.73
C ALA A 21 -8.44 -11.73 -6.63
N LEU A 22 -8.67 -11.73 -7.94
CA LEU A 22 -7.89 -10.94 -8.90
C LEU A 22 -8.10 -9.42 -8.72
N ILE A 23 -9.34 -8.98 -8.49
CA ILE A 23 -9.63 -7.58 -8.18
C ILE A 23 -8.98 -7.15 -6.86
N ILE A 24 -9.08 -7.98 -5.82
CA ILE A 24 -8.43 -7.73 -4.52
C ILE A 24 -6.91 -7.64 -4.70
N ALA A 25 -6.30 -8.53 -5.48
CA ALA A 25 -4.87 -8.49 -5.77
C ALA A 25 -4.46 -7.20 -6.48
N LEU A 26 -5.25 -6.75 -7.47
CA LEU A 26 -5.00 -5.48 -8.16
C LEU A 26 -5.09 -4.27 -7.21
N VAL A 27 -6.13 -4.23 -6.37
CA VAL A 27 -6.30 -3.17 -5.36
C VAL A 27 -5.15 -3.19 -4.35
N ALA A 28 -4.73 -4.37 -3.90
CA ALA A 28 -3.61 -4.52 -2.98
C ALA A 28 -2.30 -3.97 -3.58
N ILE A 29 -2.02 -4.25 -4.85
CA ILE A 29 -0.85 -3.68 -5.55
C ILE A 29 -0.94 -2.15 -5.58
N GLY A 30 -2.12 -1.59 -5.87
CA GLY A 30 -2.35 -0.15 -5.84
C GLY A 30 -2.10 0.47 -4.46
N LEU A 31 -2.60 -0.17 -3.40
CA LEU A 31 -2.38 0.26 -2.02
C LEU A 31 -0.90 0.20 -1.63
N ILE A 32 -0.18 -0.86 -2.01
CA ILE A 32 1.26 -0.98 -1.78
C ILE A 32 2.01 0.18 -2.46
N ALA A 33 1.66 0.52 -3.70
CA ALA A 33 2.27 1.64 -4.41
C ALA A 33 2.07 2.97 -3.67
N VAL A 34 0.86 3.24 -3.19
CA VAL A 34 0.54 4.44 -2.39
C VAL A 34 1.34 4.46 -1.08
N LEU A 35 1.41 3.33 -0.37
CA LEU A 35 2.15 3.22 0.89
C LEU A 35 3.65 3.43 0.71
N VAL A 36 4.25 2.87 -0.37
CA VAL A 36 5.66 3.08 -0.71
C VAL A 36 5.93 4.55 -1.04
N PHE A 37 5.05 5.18 -1.83
CA PHE A 37 5.16 6.60 -2.13
C PHE A 37 5.09 7.46 -0.85
N MET A 38 4.13 7.17 0.03
CA MET A 38 3.96 7.87 1.30
C MET A 38 5.18 7.67 2.23
N ARG A 39 5.73 6.45 2.30
CA ARG A 39 6.96 6.15 3.06
C ARG A 39 8.10 7.07 2.63
N ASN A 40 8.32 7.21 1.33
CA ASN A 40 9.42 8.03 0.82
C ASN A 40 9.23 9.50 1.20
N ARG A 41 8.04 10.06 0.98
CA ARG A 41 7.74 11.47 1.33
C ARG A 41 7.89 11.76 2.81
N THR A 42 7.42 10.85 3.66
CA THR A 42 7.61 10.96 5.11
C THR A 42 9.09 10.93 5.48
N GLY A 43 9.88 10.06 4.84
CA GLY A 43 11.33 10.02 4.99
C GLY A 43 12.00 11.34 4.62
N ASP A 44 11.61 11.94 3.49
CA ASP A 44 12.15 13.23 3.04
C ASP A 44 11.91 14.35 4.07
N VAL A 45 10.71 14.39 4.67
CA VAL A 45 10.37 15.36 5.72
C VAL A 45 11.24 15.16 6.97
N TYR A 46 11.38 13.91 7.44
CA TYR A 46 12.25 13.63 8.58
C TYR A 46 13.71 13.98 8.30
N GLN A 47 14.19 13.72 7.09
CA GLN A 47 15.55 14.06 6.67
C GLN A 47 15.74 15.59 6.66
N ALA A 48 14.80 16.35 6.11
CA ALA A 48 14.86 17.80 6.09
C ALA A 48 14.90 18.41 7.51
N VAL A 49 14.13 17.84 8.43
CA VAL A 49 14.18 18.23 9.85
C VAL A 49 15.54 17.89 10.46
N ALA A 50 16.04 16.67 10.25
CA ALA A 50 17.34 16.26 10.77
C ALA A 50 18.48 17.15 10.25
N ASP A 51 18.45 17.52 8.97
CA ASP A 51 19.45 18.38 8.35
C ASP A 51 19.37 19.81 8.88
N SER A 52 18.15 20.32 9.11
CA SER A 52 17.96 21.62 9.76
C SER A 52 18.52 21.65 11.18
N LEU A 53 18.34 20.57 11.96
CA LEU A 53 18.90 20.44 13.30
C LEU A 53 20.43 20.36 13.28
N LYS A 54 21.02 19.63 12.33
CA LYS A 54 22.48 19.55 12.18
C LYS A 54 23.09 20.89 11.77
N ALA A 55 22.38 21.65 10.94
CA ALA A 55 22.83 22.96 10.47
C ALA A 55 22.62 24.08 11.52
N ALA A 56 21.88 23.81 12.60
CA ALA A 56 21.64 24.80 13.62
C ALA A 56 22.96 25.23 14.30
N PRO A 57 23.25 26.54 14.36
CA PRO A 57 24.49 27.02 14.95
C PRO A 57 24.53 26.66 16.44
N THR A 58 25.54 25.91 16.86
CA THR A 58 25.83 25.62 18.26
C THR A 58 26.50 26.83 18.92
N SER A 59 25.80 27.96 18.96
CA SER A 59 26.29 29.11 19.72
C SER A 59 26.17 28.77 21.21
N PRO A 60 27.28 28.74 21.98
CA PRO A 60 27.20 28.48 23.40
C PRO A 60 26.35 29.56 24.06
N TYR A 61 25.42 29.15 24.92
CA TYR A 61 24.68 30.11 25.75
C TYR A 61 25.66 30.93 26.59
N VAL A 62 25.70 32.24 26.36
CA VAL A 62 26.43 33.19 27.21
C VAL A 62 25.39 33.84 28.15
N PRO A 63 25.38 33.52 29.45
CA PRO A 63 24.50 34.19 30.40
C PRO A 63 24.79 35.68 30.49
N LYS A 64 23.74 36.47 30.75
CA LYS A 64 23.78 37.92 30.94
C LYS A 64 24.25 38.27 32.33
#